data_AF-A0A536AMK3-F1
#
_entry.id   AF-A0A536AMK3-F1
#
_cell.length_a   1.000
_cell.length_b   1.000
_cell.length_c   1.000
_cell.angle_alpha   90.00
_cell.angle_beta   90.00
_cell.angle_gamma   90.00
#
_symmetry.space_group_name_H-M   'P 1'
#
loop_
_entity.id
_entity.type
_entity.pdbx_description
1 polymer ?
#
loop_
_entity_poly.entity_id
_entity_poly.type
_entity_poly.pdbx_seq_one_letter_code
_entity_poly.pdbx_strand_id
1 'polypeptide(L)'
;MRFLLAALAAAGVFGWWWIRAREATVTGAQRTAAPETGRIAYVGNGACVDCHPAQAKAWASSHHFQAMAPATNETVLGDFAGAEFQHAGVTSRFFRRDGKFFVHTDGPDGTLADLEIAFTFGVDPLQQYLIELPGGRLQALTIAWDTERRRWFHLYPEEKTPPGDVLHWTGRYQGWNAMCAPCHSTNLQKNYEPDVDRYRTTWSEINVSCQSCHGPGETHVAWARAGGRPGDDGLAGFNAHDPGREIEVCAPCHARRSDLTAAPVPGDPLYDHYLPALLTADLYHADGQQLGEVYEYGSFRQSRMYQAGVRCTDCHDPHRLTLAAEGNALCVRCHQSAPDTRRFPGLRAKLYDSPAHHFHPAGSPGALCVNCHMPARNYMIVHA
;
A
#
# COMPACT_ATOMS: atom_id res chain seq x y z
N MET A 1 69.76 -23.25 44.06
CA MET A 1 69.45 -24.56 44.66
C MET A 1 68.29 -25.15 43.86
N ARG A 2 68.60 -25.96 42.83
CA ARG A 2 68.20 -27.39 42.69
C ARG A 2 66.68 -27.60 42.68
N PHE A 3 66.03 -27.67 41.51
CA PHE A 3 65.77 -28.85 40.64
C PHE A 3 64.74 -29.85 41.17
N LEU A 4 63.73 -30.13 40.33
CA LEU A 4 62.95 -31.39 40.06
C LEU A 4 61.43 -31.07 39.89
N LEU A 5 60.80 -31.10 38.70
CA LEU A 5 60.44 -32.24 37.80
C LEU A 5 59.58 -33.30 38.53
N ALA A 6 58.44 -33.82 38.06
CA ALA A 6 57.77 -33.81 36.75
C ALA A 6 56.35 -34.44 36.85
N ALA A 7 55.62 -34.38 35.70
CA ALA A 7 54.59 -35.32 35.18
C ALA A 7 53.14 -35.22 35.72
N LEU A 8 52.04 -35.34 34.95
CA LEU A 8 51.79 -35.66 33.53
C LEU A 8 50.28 -35.41 33.22
N ALA A 9 49.99 -35.08 31.95
CA ALA A 9 48.83 -35.46 31.13
C ALA A 9 47.44 -34.75 31.22
N ALA A 10 46.94 -34.48 30.00
CA ALA A 10 45.54 -34.37 29.55
C ALA A 10 44.83 -33.00 29.63
N ALA A 11 44.83 -32.27 28.51
CA ALA A 11 43.62 -31.89 27.77
C ALA A 11 43.99 -31.10 26.51
N GLY A 12 44.09 -31.80 25.38
CA GLY A 12 44.00 -31.19 24.06
C GLY A 12 42.54 -30.87 23.72
N VAL A 13 42.38 -30.01 22.71
CA VAL A 13 41.13 -29.73 21.98
C VAL A 13 40.13 -28.80 22.69
N PHE A 14 40.45 -27.50 22.77
CA PHE A 14 39.44 -26.43 22.95
C PHE A 14 39.75 -25.22 22.07
N GLY A 15 39.98 -25.48 20.79
CA GLY A 15 40.23 -24.46 19.79
C GLY A 15 39.78 -24.92 18.43
N TRP A 16 38.50 -25.30 18.27
CA TRP A 16 37.89 -25.66 16.97
C TRP A 16 36.35 -25.76 17.02
N TRP A 17 35.65 -24.92 17.78
CA TRP A 17 34.17 -24.99 17.88
C TRP A 17 33.42 -23.65 17.89
N TRP A 18 34.05 -22.54 17.54
CA TRP A 18 33.41 -21.20 17.53
C TRP A 18 33.53 -20.44 16.20
N ILE A 19 33.69 -21.17 15.09
CA ILE A 19 33.55 -20.63 13.73
C ILE A 19 32.88 -21.71 12.89
N ARG A 20 31.54 -21.72 12.81
CA ARG A 20 30.70 -22.28 11.72
C ARG A 20 29.22 -22.22 12.11
N ALA A 21 28.65 -21.02 12.07
CA ALA A 21 27.22 -20.74 11.99
C ALA A 21 27.11 -19.25 11.65
N ARG A 22 26.56 -18.76 10.54
CA ARG A 22 25.71 -19.34 9.51
C ARG A 22 25.95 -18.55 8.22
N GLU A 23 26.47 -19.19 7.18
CA GLU A 23 26.17 -18.77 5.82
C GLU A 23 24.77 -19.30 5.51
N ALA A 24 23.76 -18.47 5.76
CA ALA A 24 22.44 -18.68 5.18
C ALA A 24 22.40 -17.85 3.90
N THR A 25 22.65 -18.52 2.78
CA THR A 25 22.31 -18.05 1.45
C THR A 25 20.86 -17.60 1.45
N VAL A 26 20.64 -16.30 1.19
CA VAL A 26 19.31 -15.74 0.91
C VAL A 26 18.93 -16.19 -0.50
N THR A 27 18.38 -17.40 -0.60
CA THR A 27 17.54 -17.79 -1.72
C THR A 27 16.11 -17.44 -1.34
N GLY A 28 15.50 -16.52 -2.09
CA GLY A 28 14.08 -16.21 -2.00
C GLY A 28 13.27 -17.50 -2.12
N ALA A 29 12.72 -17.93 -0.99
CA ALA A 29 11.84 -19.08 -0.91
C ALA A 29 10.53 -18.60 -0.30
N GLN A 30 9.48 -18.55 -1.14
CA GLN A 30 8.09 -18.46 -0.69
C GLN A 30 7.86 -19.56 0.35
N ARG A 31 7.66 -19.17 1.61
CA ARG A 31 7.25 -20.09 2.67
C ARG A 31 5.74 -20.10 2.72
N THR A 32 5.13 -21.03 1.98
CA THR A 32 3.69 -21.29 2.04
C THR A 32 3.35 -21.92 3.39
N ALA A 33 2.46 -21.26 4.15
CA ALA A 33 1.83 -21.87 5.32
C ALA A 33 0.91 -23.03 4.89
N ALA A 34 0.74 -24.04 5.77
CA ALA A 34 -0.20 -25.13 5.52
C ALA A 34 -1.65 -24.60 5.53
N PRO A 35 -2.54 -25.07 4.64
CA PRO A 35 -3.91 -24.60 4.57
C PRO A 35 -4.71 -25.10 5.78
N GLU A 36 -5.38 -24.18 6.48
CA GLU A 36 -6.47 -24.53 7.39
C GLU A 36 -7.61 -25.12 6.57
N THR A 37 -8.02 -26.35 6.90
CA THR A 37 -9.12 -27.04 6.22
C THR A 37 -10.42 -26.24 6.34
N GLY A 38 -11.02 -25.88 5.20
CA GLY A 38 -12.32 -25.19 5.13
C GLY A 38 -12.29 -23.75 4.60
N ARG A 39 -11.12 -23.16 4.33
CA ARG A 39 -11.02 -21.84 3.68
C ARG A 39 -10.76 -22.02 2.18
N ILE A 40 -11.56 -21.36 1.34
CA ILE A 40 -11.33 -21.27 -0.12
C ILE A 40 -9.95 -20.66 -0.34
N ALA A 41 -9.15 -21.31 -1.20
CA ALA A 41 -7.74 -20.96 -1.37
C ALA A 41 -7.52 -19.81 -2.35
N TYR A 42 -6.46 -19.03 -2.09
CA TYR A 42 -5.89 -18.12 -3.08
C TYR A 42 -5.10 -18.93 -4.11
N VAL A 43 -5.23 -18.58 -5.38
CA VAL A 43 -4.48 -19.19 -6.48
C VAL A 43 -3.33 -18.29 -6.92
N GLY A 44 -2.37 -18.83 -7.66
CA GLY A 44 -1.32 -17.99 -8.25
C GLY A 44 -1.91 -17.01 -9.27
N ASN A 45 -1.37 -15.79 -9.33
CA ASN A 45 -1.85 -14.73 -10.23
C ASN A 45 -1.93 -15.12 -11.70
N GLY A 46 -1.06 -16.03 -12.16
CA GLY A 46 -1.09 -16.57 -13.52
C GLY A 46 -2.45 -17.15 -13.91
N ALA A 47 -3.18 -17.76 -12.96
CA ALA A 47 -4.52 -18.30 -13.22
C ALA A 47 -5.53 -17.21 -13.66
N CYS A 48 -5.33 -15.98 -13.20
CA CYS A 48 -6.12 -14.83 -13.63
C CYS A 48 -5.60 -14.27 -14.96
N VAL A 49 -4.29 -14.08 -15.07
CA VAL A 49 -3.63 -13.44 -16.23
C VAL A 49 -3.86 -14.23 -17.53
N ASP A 50 -3.82 -15.56 -17.46
CA ASP A 50 -3.97 -16.43 -18.62
C ASP A 50 -5.36 -16.29 -19.28
N CYS A 51 -6.42 -16.11 -18.47
CA CYS A 51 -7.80 -15.96 -18.94
C CYS A 51 -8.20 -14.50 -19.16
N HIS A 52 -7.61 -13.55 -18.43
CA HIS A 52 -7.96 -12.12 -18.44
C HIS A 52 -6.79 -11.22 -18.86
N PRO A 53 -6.22 -11.39 -20.07
CA PRO A 53 -5.02 -10.68 -20.49
C PRO A 53 -5.21 -9.17 -20.62
N ALA A 54 -6.43 -8.70 -20.93
CA ALA A 54 -6.73 -7.28 -21.04
C ALA A 54 -6.69 -6.57 -19.67
N GLN A 55 -7.33 -7.17 -18.66
CA GLN A 55 -7.34 -6.67 -17.28
C GLN A 55 -5.94 -6.76 -16.68
N ALA A 56 -5.23 -7.87 -16.90
CA ALA A 56 -3.86 -8.05 -16.45
C ALA A 56 -2.92 -6.97 -17.01
N LYS A 57 -3.03 -6.66 -18.30
CA LYS A 57 -2.24 -5.58 -18.92
C LYS A 57 -2.56 -4.21 -18.33
N ALA A 58 -3.83 -3.92 -18.09
CA ALA A 58 -4.26 -2.68 -17.44
C ALA A 58 -3.74 -2.56 -16.00
N TRP A 59 -3.85 -3.64 -15.24
CA TRP A 59 -3.37 -3.73 -13.86
C TRP A 59 -1.85 -3.56 -13.75
N ALA A 60 -1.07 -4.18 -14.63
CA ALA A 60 0.39 -4.12 -14.60
C ALA A 60 0.96 -2.68 -14.74
N SER A 61 0.21 -1.74 -15.29
CA SER A 61 0.59 -0.32 -15.36
C SER A 61 0.06 0.54 -14.22
N SER A 62 -0.67 -0.05 -13.28
CA SER A 62 -1.37 0.69 -12.22
C SER A 62 -0.53 0.91 -10.98
N HIS A 63 -0.85 1.94 -10.20
CA HIS A 63 -0.27 2.17 -8.88
C HIS A 63 -0.58 1.04 -7.88
N HIS A 64 -1.62 0.22 -8.09
CA HIS A 64 -1.89 -0.97 -7.27
C HIS A 64 -0.83 -2.06 -7.52
N PHE A 65 -0.43 -2.28 -8.78
CA PHE A 65 0.68 -3.17 -9.10
C PHE A 65 2.01 -2.65 -8.59
N GLN A 66 2.21 -1.33 -8.69
CA GLN A 66 3.44 -0.63 -8.29
C GLN A 66 3.46 -0.24 -6.80
N ALA A 67 2.46 -0.64 -6.03
CA ALA A 67 2.31 -0.27 -4.64
C ALA A 67 3.55 -0.63 -3.80
N MET A 68 4.19 -1.75 -4.14
CA MET A 68 5.45 -2.19 -3.55
C MET A 68 6.13 -3.22 -4.47
N ALA A 69 7.46 -3.23 -4.47
CA ALA A 69 8.26 -4.18 -5.26
C ALA A 69 9.62 -4.45 -4.59
N PRO A 70 10.29 -5.58 -4.87
CA PRO A 70 11.68 -5.79 -4.48
C PRO A 70 12.56 -4.66 -5.01
N ALA A 71 13.57 -4.25 -4.24
CA ALA A 71 14.50 -3.21 -4.67
C ALA A 71 15.46 -3.75 -5.74
N THR A 72 15.28 -3.32 -6.98
CA THR A 72 16.11 -3.67 -8.13
C THR A 72 16.44 -2.41 -8.94
N ASN A 73 17.26 -2.55 -9.98
CA ASN A 73 17.60 -1.42 -10.84
C ASN A 73 16.39 -0.88 -11.63
N GLU A 74 15.36 -1.71 -11.79
CA GLU A 74 14.14 -1.38 -12.53
C GLU A 74 13.09 -0.73 -11.63
N THR A 75 13.12 -0.97 -10.32
CA THR A 75 12.08 -0.52 -9.38
C THR A 75 12.50 0.67 -8.52
N VAL A 76 13.82 0.83 -8.26
CA VAL A 76 14.36 1.95 -7.49
C VAL A 76 14.42 3.21 -8.35
N LEU A 77 13.68 4.24 -7.95
CA LEU A 77 13.61 5.54 -8.63
C LEU A 77 14.57 6.58 -8.03
N GLY A 78 14.98 6.38 -6.78
CA GLY A 78 15.82 7.31 -6.03
C GLY A 78 17.29 7.30 -6.43
N ASP A 79 17.98 8.39 -6.08
CA ASP A 79 19.40 8.51 -6.34
C ASP A 79 20.25 7.78 -5.28
N PHE A 80 20.73 6.59 -5.65
CA PHE A 80 21.70 5.79 -4.87
C PHE A 80 23.13 5.87 -5.45
N ALA A 81 23.50 6.97 -6.11
CA ALA A 81 24.86 7.21 -6.61
C ALA A 81 25.81 7.81 -5.55
N GLY A 82 25.51 7.64 -4.26
CA GLY A 82 26.26 8.25 -3.15
C GLY A 82 25.65 9.57 -2.66
N ALA A 83 24.38 9.82 -2.95
CA ALA A 83 23.68 11.02 -2.50
C ALA A 83 23.64 11.10 -0.96
N GLU A 84 23.83 12.30 -0.43
CA GLU A 84 23.74 12.57 1.00
C GLU A 84 22.51 13.44 1.29
N PHE A 85 21.86 13.16 2.41
CA PHE A 85 20.73 13.91 2.92
C PHE A 85 20.93 14.15 4.42
N GLN A 86 20.79 15.40 4.87
CA GLN A 86 20.98 15.76 6.27
C GLN A 86 19.67 16.22 6.87
N HIS A 87 19.30 15.65 8.01
CA HIS A 87 18.11 16.03 8.78
C HIS A 87 18.36 15.86 10.27
N ALA A 88 17.91 16.82 11.08
CA ALA A 88 17.97 16.77 12.54
C ALA A 88 19.35 16.39 13.16
N GLY A 89 20.46 16.65 12.46
CA GLY A 89 21.82 16.32 12.90
C GLY A 89 22.34 14.95 12.48
N VAL A 90 21.54 14.15 11.76
CA VAL A 90 21.96 12.89 11.13
C VAL A 90 22.22 13.14 9.64
N THR A 91 23.33 12.61 9.12
CA THR A 91 23.61 12.57 7.68
C THR A 91 23.43 11.16 7.18
N SER A 92 22.44 10.97 6.32
CA SER A 92 22.17 9.69 5.66
C SER A 92 22.78 9.68 4.27
N ARG A 93 23.42 8.57 3.87
CA ARG A 93 24.01 8.41 2.53
C ARG A 93 23.41 7.23 1.78
N PHE A 94 22.88 7.46 0.59
CA PHE A 94 22.24 6.46 -0.27
C PHE A 94 23.21 5.98 -1.33
N PHE A 95 23.52 4.68 -1.36
CA PHE A 95 24.55 4.14 -2.24
C PHE A 95 24.25 2.71 -2.70
N ARG A 96 24.99 2.26 -3.73
CA ARG A 96 24.94 0.87 -4.22
C ARG A 96 26.18 0.10 -3.80
N ARG A 97 26.02 -1.17 -3.48
CA ARG A 97 27.10 -2.12 -3.18
C ARG A 97 26.69 -3.51 -3.68
N ASP A 98 27.55 -4.16 -4.45
CA ASP A 98 27.33 -5.53 -4.97
C ASP A 98 25.98 -5.73 -5.68
N GLY A 99 25.56 -4.74 -6.47
CA GLY A 99 24.29 -4.77 -7.21
C GLY A 99 23.04 -4.52 -6.36
N LYS A 100 23.19 -4.26 -5.06
CA LYS A 100 22.11 -3.96 -4.11
C LYS A 100 22.14 -2.48 -3.69
N PHE A 101 21.04 -2.05 -3.08
CA PHE A 101 20.82 -0.67 -2.63
C PHE A 101 20.96 -0.59 -1.11
N PHE A 102 21.64 0.44 -0.63
CA PHE A 102 21.92 0.65 0.79
C PHE A 102 21.69 2.11 1.19
N VAL A 103 21.34 2.31 2.46
CA VAL A 103 21.43 3.59 3.14
C VAL A 103 22.38 3.47 4.33
N HIS A 104 23.30 4.41 4.47
CA HIS A 104 24.07 4.61 5.70
C HIS A 104 23.31 5.60 6.58
N THR A 105 22.71 5.16 7.69
CA THR A 105 21.94 6.04 8.61
C THR A 105 21.91 5.45 10.02
N ASP A 106 21.39 6.21 10.98
CA ASP A 106 21.23 5.81 12.37
C ASP A 106 20.24 4.65 12.55
N GLY A 107 20.65 3.66 13.35
CA GLY A 107 19.82 2.51 13.70
C GLY A 107 18.97 2.72 14.96
N PRO A 108 18.35 1.65 15.48
CA PRO A 108 17.50 1.71 16.68
C PRO A 108 18.22 2.18 17.94
N ASP A 109 19.56 2.08 17.99
CA ASP A 109 20.43 2.50 19.08
C ASP A 109 21.11 3.86 18.81
N GLY A 110 20.82 4.50 17.66
CA GLY A 110 21.44 5.74 17.22
C GLY A 110 22.82 5.57 16.56
N THR A 111 23.33 4.34 16.45
CA THR A 111 24.60 4.08 15.78
C THR A 111 24.39 4.09 14.26
N LEU A 112 25.27 4.76 13.51
CA LEU A 112 25.22 4.73 12.05
C LEU A 112 25.63 3.35 11.52
N ALA A 113 24.85 2.81 10.58
CA ALA A 113 25.11 1.53 9.93
C ALA A 113 24.70 1.55 8.45
N ASP A 114 25.32 0.67 7.67
CA ASP A 114 24.90 0.39 6.29
C ASP A 114 23.75 -0.61 6.31
N LEU A 115 22.58 -0.19 5.84
CA LEU A 115 21.34 -0.98 5.87
C LEU A 115 20.88 -1.26 4.45
N GLU A 116 20.63 -2.53 4.14
CA GLU A 116 20.13 -2.94 2.82
C GLU A 116 18.67 -2.49 2.65
N ILE A 117 18.38 -1.90 1.50
CA ILE A 117 17.01 -1.63 1.08
C ILE A 117 16.44 -2.91 0.47
N ALA A 118 15.44 -3.48 1.12
CA ALA A 118 14.81 -4.72 0.66
C ALA A 118 13.73 -4.45 -0.40
N PHE A 119 12.95 -3.38 -0.23
CA PHE A 119 11.80 -3.07 -1.08
C PHE A 119 11.68 -1.58 -1.38
N THR A 120 11.09 -1.27 -2.52
CA THR A 120 10.53 0.03 -2.85
C THR A 120 9.05 0.06 -2.46
N PHE A 121 8.56 1.18 -1.97
CA PHE A 121 7.19 1.36 -1.50
C PHE A 121 6.59 2.65 -2.09
N GLY A 122 5.56 2.50 -2.91
CA GLY A 122 5.03 3.59 -3.73
C GLY A 122 5.84 3.85 -5.02
N VAL A 123 5.28 4.72 -5.87
CA VAL A 123 5.81 5.06 -7.19
C VAL A 123 5.58 6.53 -7.57
N ASP A 124 4.53 7.17 -7.08
CA ASP A 124 4.16 8.56 -7.38
C ASP A 124 3.19 9.10 -6.31
N PRO A 125 3.31 10.36 -5.86
CA PRO A 125 4.35 11.36 -6.18
C PRO A 125 5.68 11.13 -5.41
N LEU A 126 5.74 10.05 -4.65
CA LEU A 126 6.91 9.70 -3.86
C LEU A 126 7.14 8.20 -3.81
N GLN A 127 8.40 7.82 -3.60
CA GLN A 127 8.81 6.46 -3.30
C GLN A 127 9.56 6.42 -1.97
N GLN A 128 9.07 5.58 -1.05
CA GLN A 128 9.76 5.21 0.17
C GLN A 128 10.51 3.88 -0.01
N TYR A 129 11.32 3.54 0.98
CA TYR A 129 12.17 2.36 0.96
C TYR A 129 12.01 1.59 2.27
N LEU A 130 11.90 0.27 2.17
CA LEU A 130 11.74 -0.60 3.34
C LEU A 130 13.05 -1.33 3.67
N ILE A 131 13.34 -1.38 4.97
CA ILE A 131 14.52 -2.04 5.53
C ILE A 131 14.05 -3.18 6.43
N GLU A 132 14.66 -4.36 6.28
CA GLU A 132 14.44 -5.49 7.18
C GLU A 132 15.23 -5.31 8.48
N LEU A 133 14.53 -5.39 9.60
CA LEU A 133 15.10 -5.43 10.94
C LEU A 133 14.85 -6.79 11.62
N PRO A 134 15.61 -7.13 12.67
CA PRO A 134 15.39 -8.35 13.44
C PRO A 134 13.93 -8.54 13.90
N GLY A 135 13.52 -9.81 13.99
CA GLY A 135 12.15 -10.15 14.37
C GLY A 135 11.12 -10.00 13.25
N GLY A 136 11.55 -9.97 11.98
CA GLY A 136 10.66 -9.95 10.81
C GLY A 136 9.99 -8.60 10.55
N ARG A 137 10.54 -7.53 11.12
CA ARG A 137 10.04 -6.17 10.93
C ARG A 137 10.52 -5.63 9.61
N LEU A 138 9.59 -5.17 8.78
CA LEU A 138 9.88 -4.29 7.66
C LEU A 138 9.57 -2.87 8.11
N GLN A 139 10.57 -1.99 8.07
CA GLN A 139 10.45 -0.61 8.48
C GLN A 139 10.50 0.33 7.28
N ALA A 140 9.55 1.24 7.18
CA ALA A 140 9.56 2.30 6.19
C ALA A 140 10.52 3.41 6.62
N LEU A 141 11.46 3.74 5.74
CA LEU A 141 12.33 4.89 5.96
C LEU A 141 11.51 6.19 5.90
N THR A 142 11.77 7.12 6.81
CA THR A 142 11.12 8.45 6.86
C THR A 142 11.75 9.45 5.89
N ILE A 143 12.86 9.07 5.24
CA ILE A 143 13.43 9.75 4.09
C ILE A 143 12.85 9.10 2.83
N ALA A 144 12.16 9.90 2.03
CA ALA A 144 11.50 9.48 0.80
C ALA A 144 12.10 10.20 -0.41
N TRP A 145 11.86 9.65 -1.59
CA TRP A 145 12.23 10.23 -2.87
C TRP A 145 11.01 10.89 -3.51
N ASP A 146 11.10 12.19 -3.80
CA ASP A 146 10.13 12.93 -4.62
C ASP A 146 10.39 12.57 -6.08
N THR A 147 9.46 11.85 -6.71
CA THR A 147 9.65 11.26 -8.04
C THR A 147 9.60 12.31 -9.14
N GLU A 148 8.88 13.40 -8.92
CA GLU A 148 8.74 14.49 -9.86
C GLU A 148 9.93 15.45 -9.82
N ARG A 149 10.28 15.93 -8.62
CA ARG A 149 11.37 16.89 -8.41
C ARG A 149 12.73 16.20 -8.30
N ARG A 150 12.74 14.86 -8.22
CA ARG A 150 13.92 14.01 -8.20
C ARG A 150 14.88 14.41 -7.07
N ARG A 151 14.37 14.41 -5.84
CA ARG A 151 15.13 14.78 -4.64
C ARG A 151 14.73 13.94 -3.42
N TRP A 152 15.68 13.79 -2.51
CA TRP A 152 15.42 13.26 -1.17
C TRP A 152 14.73 14.32 -0.30
N PHE A 153 13.77 13.88 0.50
CA PHE A 153 13.11 14.72 1.51
C PHE A 153 12.71 13.89 2.73
N HIS A 154 12.51 14.56 3.87
CA HIS A 154 12.02 13.93 5.08
C HIS A 154 10.50 14.10 5.19
N LEU A 155 9.78 13.03 5.56
CA LEU A 155 8.33 13.06 5.75
C LEU A 155 7.89 13.93 6.94
N TYR A 156 8.79 14.14 7.90
CA TYR A 156 8.57 14.99 9.07
C TYR A 156 9.66 16.08 9.13
N PRO A 157 9.63 17.09 8.24
CA PRO A 157 10.75 18.04 8.10
C PRO A 157 10.96 18.92 9.34
N GLU A 158 9.93 19.10 10.16
CA GLU A 158 10.00 19.91 11.39
C GLU A 158 10.26 19.07 12.66
N GLU A 159 10.27 17.74 12.54
CA GLU A 159 10.42 16.82 13.67
C GLU A 159 11.83 16.25 13.73
N LYS A 160 12.36 16.05 14.95
CA LYS A 160 13.68 15.43 15.14
C LYS A 160 13.65 13.90 15.16
N THR A 161 12.57 13.31 15.65
CA THR A 161 12.33 11.86 15.74
C THR A 161 13.58 11.03 16.12
N PRO A 162 14.18 11.22 17.32
CA PRO A 162 15.39 10.49 17.70
C PRO A 162 15.15 8.98 17.88
N PRO A 163 16.20 8.14 17.92
CA PRO A 163 16.08 6.73 18.23
C PRO A 163 15.25 6.47 19.51
N GLY A 164 14.30 5.54 19.43
CA GLY A 164 13.33 5.23 20.49
C GLY A 164 12.01 6.02 20.40
N ASP A 165 11.95 7.07 19.57
CA ASP A 165 10.69 7.76 19.25
C ASP A 165 9.79 6.87 18.39
N VAL A 166 8.47 6.99 18.56
CA VAL A 166 7.48 6.23 17.80
C VAL A 166 7.45 6.61 16.31
N LEU A 167 7.86 7.84 15.97
CA LEU A 167 7.95 8.39 14.63
C LEU A 167 9.34 8.23 13.99
N HIS A 168 10.36 7.84 14.75
CA HIS A 168 11.65 7.46 14.16
C HIS A 168 11.44 6.32 13.15
N TRP A 169 12.28 6.20 12.11
CA TRP A 169 12.10 5.17 11.07
C TRP A 169 12.15 3.74 11.63
N THR A 170 12.78 3.52 12.79
CA THR A 170 12.76 2.22 13.50
C THR A 170 11.63 2.09 14.51
N GLY A 171 10.78 3.11 14.66
CA GLY A 171 9.67 3.20 15.60
C GLY A 171 8.47 2.34 15.20
N ARG A 172 7.49 2.23 16.10
CA ARG A 172 6.31 1.38 15.87
C ARG A 172 5.38 1.90 14.78
N TYR A 173 5.33 3.22 14.54
CA TYR A 173 4.46 3.79 13.50
C TYR A 173 5.04 3.71 12.09
N GLN A 174 6.29 3.27 11.94
CA GLN A 174 6.93 3.05 10.64
C GLN A 174 6.92 1.57 10.23
N GLY A 175 6.34 0.71 11.08
CA GLY A 175 6.27 -0.74 10.89
C GLY A 175 5.31 -1.12 9.77
N TRP A 176 5.85 -1.44 8.60
CA TRP A 176 5.09 -1.81 7.41
C TRP A 176 4.12 -2.95 7.71
N ASN A 177 4.55 -3.98 8.45
CA ASN A 177 3.77 -5.19 8.74
C ASN A 177 2.37 -4.90 9.33
N ALA A 178 2.26 -3.83 10.13
CA ALA A 178 1.01 -3.48 10.81
C ALA A 178 0.35 -2.23 10.21
N MET A 179 1.15 -1.27 9.74
CA MET A 179 0.62 0.04 9.30
C MET A 179 0.27 0.08 7.81
N CYS A 180 1.01 -0.66 6.98
CA CYS A 180 0.97 -0.48 5.52
C CYS A 180 0.56 -1.77 4.79
N ALA A 181 1.10 -2.91 5.23
CA ALA A 181 0.88 -4.20 4.59
C ALA A 181 -0.59 -4.53 4.32
N PRO A 182 -1.55 -4.26 5.23
CA PRO A 182 -2.96 -4.60 4.98
C PRO A 182 -3.55 -3.95 3.73
N CYS A 183 -3.04 -2.77 3.33
CA CYS A 183 -3.51 -2.06 2.14
C CYS A 183 -2.63 -2.29 0.90
N HIS A 184 -1.39 -2.73 1.08
CA HIS A 184 -0.36 -2.78 0.03
C HIS A 184 0.09 -4.20 -0.34
N SER A 185 -0.70 -5.21 0.00
CA SER A 185 -0.38 -6.61 -0.31
C SER A 185 -1.64 -7.43 -0.59
N THR A 186 -1.46 -8.64 -1.09
CA THR A 186 -2.55 -9.59 -1.39
C THR A 186 -2.45 -10.80 -0.49
N ASN A 187 -3.58 -11.19 0.10
CA ASN A 187 -3.67 -12.33 1.03
C ASN A 187 -2.61 -12.24 2.13
N LEU A 188 -2.58 -11.11 2.85
CA LEU A 188 -1.66 -10.90 3.96
C LEU A 188 -2.06 -11.75 5.17
N GLN A 189 -1.10 -12.43 5.77
CA GLN A 189 -1.20 -12.92 7.14
C GLN A 189 -0.11 -12.23 7.96
N LYS A 190 -0.52 -11.32 8.85
CA LYS A 190 0.41 -10.55 9.69
C LYS A 190 1.25 -11.47 10.60
N ASN A 191 0.62 -12.52 11.14
CA ASN A 191 1.24 -13.53 12.02
C ASN A 191 2.17 -12.91 13.08
N TYR A 192 1.63 -11.94 13.84
CA TYR A 192 2.37 -11.31 14.92
C TYR A 192 2.33 -12.20 16.17
N GLU A 193 3.49 -12.50 16.73
CA GLU A 193 3.68 -13.29 17.96
C GLU A 193 3.93 -12.33 19.13
N PRO A 194 2.91 -11.99 19.95
CA PRO A 194 3.04 -10.97 20.98
C PRO A 194 4.04 -11.33 22.08
N ASP A 195 4.16 -12.61 22.44
CA ASP A 195 5.02 -13.08 23.54
C ASP A 195 6.52 -12.86 23.27
N VAL A 196 6.90 -12.75 21.99
CA VAL A 196 8.29 -12.59 21.55
C VAL A 196 8.50 -11.38 20.63
N ASP A 197 7.51 -10.48 20.57
CA ASP A 197 7.49 -9.22 19.77
C ASP A 197 8.04 -9.41 18.34
N ARG A 198 7.50 -10.40 17.62
CA ARG A 198 7.98 -10.85 16.30
C ARG A 198 6.87 -10.90 15.27
N TYR A 199 7.20 -10.58 14.03
CA TYR A 199 6.34 -10.81 12.88
C TYR A 199 6.80 -12.06 12.09
N ARG A 200 5.84 -12.89 11.69
CA ARG A 200 6.01 -13.94 10.65
C ARG A 200 5.14 -13.64 9.45
N THR A 201 5.14 -12.38 9.04
CA THR A 201 4.24 -11.89 8.02
C THR A 201 4.46 -12.62 6.69
N THR A 202 3.36 -13.09 6.11
CA THR A 202 3.34 -13.75 4.79
C THR A 202 2.29 -13.09 3.91
N TRP A 203 2.44 -13.21 2.60
CA TRP A 203 1.52 -12.72 1.59
C TRP A 203 1.57 -13.62 0.36
N SER A 204 0.53 -13.58 -0.47
CA SER A 204 0.56 -14.22 -1.79
C SER A 204 1.26 -13.34 -2.82
N GLU A 205 0.99 -12.04 -2.81
CA GLU A 205 1.63 -11.04 -3.68
C GLU A 205 2.00 -9.82 -2.85
N ILE A 206 3.15 -9.20 -3.16
CA ILE A 206 3.69 -8.05 -2.42
C ILE A 206 3.13 -6.71 -2.91
N ASN A 207 1.98 -6.75 -3.59
CA ASN A 207 1.26 -5.59 -4.10
C ASN A 207 -0.25 -5.84 -4.03
N VAL A 208 -1.05 -4.89 -4.52
CA VAL A 208 -2.51 -5.03 -4.58
C VAL A 208 -2.87 -5.74 -5.87
N SER A 209 -3.15 -7.04 -5.78
CA SER A 209 -3.39 -7.92 -6.92
C SER A 209 -4.88 -8.22 -7.12
N CYS A 210 -5.21 -8.98 -8.18
CA CYS A 210 -6.56 -9.39 -8.58
C CYS A 210 -7.40 -9.85 -7.37
N GLN A 211 -6.84 -10.75 -6.56
CA GLN A 211 -7.54 -11.37 -5.45
C GLN A 211 -7.65 -10.48 -4.20
N SER A 212 -6.99 -9.31 -4.16
CA SER A 212 -7.25 -8.30 -3.12
C SER A 212 -8.63 -7.68 -3.26
N CYS A 213 -9.14 -7.60 -4.49
CA CYS A 213 -10.49 -7.09 -4.77
C CYS A 213 -11.48 -8.21 -5.05
N HIS A 214 -11.06 -9.24 -5.79
CA HIS A 214 -11.94 -10.34 -6.22
C HIS A 214 -12.01 -11.52 -5.24
N GLY A 215 -11.24 -11.49 -4.15
CA GLY A 215 -11.20 -12.58 -3.17
C GLY A 215 -10.48 -13.85 -3.68
N PRO A 216 -10.48 -14.93 -2.88
CA PRO A 216 -9.78 -16.18 -3.20
C PRO A 216 -10.31 -16.85 -4.48
N GLY A 217 -9.44 -17.07 -5.47
CA GLY A 217 -9.85 -17.50 -6.80
C GLY A 217 -10.06 -19.00 -7.03
N GLU A 218 -9.85 -19.87 -6.03
CA GLU A 218 -9.92 -21.34 -6.21
C GLU A 218 -11.27 -21.80 -6.79
N THR A 219 -12.38 -21.36 -6.18
CA THR A 219 -13.73 -21.71 -6.63
C THR A 219 -13.99 -21.22 -8.05
N HIS A 220 -13.54 -20.00 -8.35
CA HIS A 220 -13.70 -19.39 -9.67
C HIS A 220 -12.97 -20.14 -10.77
N VAL A 221 -11.70 -20.50 -10.52
CA VAL A 221 -10.91 -21.27 -11.48
C VAL A 221 -11.56 -22.64 -11.73
N ALA A 222 -12.06 -23.30 -10.68
CA ALA A 222 -12.78 -24.56 -10.82
C ALA A 222 -14.08 -24.41 -11.63
N TRP A 223 -14.88 -23.38 -11.32
CA TRP A 223 -16.11 -23.04 -12.05
C TRP A 223 -15.83 -22.77 -13.53
N ALA A 224 -14.83 -21.94 -13.85
CA ALA A 224 -14.48 -21.58 -15.21
C ALA A 224 -14.04 -22.82 -16.02
N ARG A 225 -13.19 -23.67 -15.43
CA ARG A 225 -12.71 -24.92 -16.06
C ARG A 225 -13.82 -25.93 -16.32
N ALA A 226 -14.88 -25.92 -15.51
CA ALA A 226 -16.05 -26.77 -15.69
C ALA A 226 -17.02 -26.27 -16.78
N GLY A 227 -16.65 -25.22 -17.54
CA GLY A 227 -17.50 -24.62 -18.56
C GLY A 227 -18.55 -23.69 -17.96
N GLY A 228 -18.09 -22.77 -17.10
CA GLY A 228 -18.87 -21.86 -16.25
C GLY A 228 -20.27 -21.48 -16.74
N ARG A 229 -21.23 -21.56 -15.82
CA ARG A 229 -22.65 -21.23 -16.06
C ARG A 229 -23.04 -19.93 -15.34
N PRO A 230 -24.12 -19.24 -15.77
CA PRO A 230 -24.66 -18.09 -15.04
C PRO A 230 -24.99 -18.45 -13.59
N GLY A 231 -24.58 -17.60 -12.65
CA GLY A 231 -24.73 -17.82 -11.21
C GLY A 231 -23.57 -17.23 -10.43
N ASP A 232 -23.41 -17.68 -9.20
CA ASP A 232 -22.23 -17.37 -8.38
C ASP A 232 -20.99 -18.02 -9.00
N ASP A 233 -20.01 -17.18 -9.36
CA ASP A 233 -18.73 -17.59 -9.95
C ASP A 233 -17.63 -17.75 -8.88
N GLY A 234 -17.97 -17.62 -7.60
CA GLY A 234 -17.06 -17.81 -6.47
C GLY A 234 -16.10 -16.65 -6.21
N LEU A 235 -16.23 -15.51 -6.89
CA LEU A 235 -15.47 -14.30 -6.61
C LEU A 235 -16.30 -13.28 -5.81
N ALA A 236 -15.60 -12.39 -5.12
CA ALA A 236 -16.17 -11.14 -4.68
C ALA A 236 -16.61 -10.34 -5.92
N GLY A 237 -17.90 -10.41 -6.21
CA GLY A 237 -18.50 -9.66 -7.31
C GLY A 237 -18.63 -8.18 -6.98
N PHE A 238 -18.20 -7.33 -7.91
CA PHE A 238 -18.74 -5.97 -8.06
C PHE A 238 -20.19 -6.10 -8.53
N ASN A 239 -21.08 -6.52 -7.65
CA ASN A 239 -22.44 -6.86 -8.06
C ASN A 239 -23.09 -5.61 -8.64
N ALA A 240 -23.35 -5.63 -9.95
CA ALA A 240 -23.86 -4.48 -10.68
C ALA A 240 -25.21 -3.98 -10.14
N HIS A 241 -25.87 -4.74 -9.27
CA HIS A 241 -27.15 -4.42 -8.67
C HIS A 241 -27.08 -3.85 -7.25
N ASP A 242 -25.90 -3.86 -6.60
CA ASP A 242 -25.70 -3.27 -5.27
C ASP A 242 -24.49 -2.30 -5.28
N PRO A 243 -24.75 -0.99 -5.47
CA PRO A 243 -23.71 0.04 -5.39
C PRO A 243 -22.89 0.01 -4.09
N GLY A 244 -23.52 -0.34 -2.96
CA GLY A 244 -22.84 -0.37 -1.67
C GLY A 244 -21.75 -1.44 -1.63
N ARG A 245 -22.03 -2.61 -2.22
CA ARG A 245 -21.09 -3.74 -2.26
C ARG A 245 -19.81 -3.43 -3.03
N GLU A 246 -19.88 -2.71 -4.15
CA GLU A 246 -18.67 -2.26 -4.87
C GLU A 246 -17.82 -1.32 -4.00
N ILE A 247 -18.45 -0.35 -3.35
CA ILE A 247 -17.74 0.65 -2.53
C ILE A 247 -17.04 -0.03 -1.35
N GLU A 248 -17.67 -1.04 -0.75
CA GLU A 248 -17.10 -1.82 0.34
C GLU A 248 -15.94 -2.74 -0.08
N VAL A 249 -15.74 -3.00 -1.38
CA VAL A 249 -14.51 -3.66 -1.87
C VAL A 249 -13.32 -2.69 -1.85
N CYS A 250 -13.55 -1.39 -2.07
CA CYS A 250 -12.49 -0.37 -2.06
C CYS A 250 -12.17 0.12 -0.63
N ALA A 251 -13.17 0.16 0.24
CA ALA A 251 -13.11 0.77 1.56
C ALA A 251 -12.06 0.18 2.53
N PRO A 252 -11.69 -1.11 2.51
CA PRO A 252 -10.66 -1.65 3.39
C PRO A 252 -9.31 -0.94 3.26
N CYS A 253 -9.01 -0.38 2.09
CA CYS A 253 -7.76 0.35 1.84
C CYS A 253 -7.98 1.86 1.71
N HIS A 254 -9.08 2.29 1.07
CA HIS A 254 -9.39 3.71 0.85
C HIS A 254 -10.21 4.34 1.99
N ALA A 255 -9.95 3.92 3.23
CA ALA A 255 -10.54 4.48 4.43
C ALA A 255 -9.51 4.49 5.57
N ARG A 256 -9.55 5.52 6.41
CA ARG A 256 -8.88 5.44 7.71
C ARG A 256 -9.75 4.59 8.63
N ARG A 257 -9.18 3.51 9.13
CA ARG A 257 -9.92 2.45 9.82
C ARG A 257 -9.02 1.64 10.74
N SER A 258 -9.65 0.93 11.67
CA SER A 258 -9.01 -0.09 12.50
C SER A 258 -9.42 -1.48 12.04
N ASP A 259 -8.52 -2.45 12.17
CA ASP A 259 -8.82 -3.86 11.90
C ASP A 259 -9.48 -4.49 13.13
N LEU A 260 -10.59 -5.20 12.91
CA LEU A 260 -11.30 -5.96 13.95
C LEU A 260 -10.96 -7.45 13.91
N THR A 261 -10.49 -7.93 12.76
CA THR A 261 -10.18 -9.36 12.54
C THR A 261 -8.81 -9.52 11.88
N ALA A 262 -8.20 -10.70 12.04
CA ALA A 262 -6.85 -10.95 11.55
C ALA A 262 -6.77 -11.37 10.07
N ALA A 263 -7.88 -11.86 9.49
CA ALA A 263 -7.88 -12.46 8.16
C ALA A 263 -9.19 -12.17 7.41
N PRO A 264 -9.47 -10.89 7.09
CA PRO A 264 -10.65 -10.50 6.33
C PRO A 264 -10.67 -11.14 4.95
N VAL A 265 -11.86 -11.48 4.44
CA VAL A 265 -12.03 -11.98 3.08
C VAL A 265 -12.62 -10.85 2.22
N PRO A 266 -12.01 -10.52 1.07
CA PRO A 266 -12.58 -9.54 0.16
C PRO A 266 -14.01 -9.92 -0.23
N GLY A 267 -14.93 -8.95 -0.20
CA GLY A 267 -16.35 -9.16 -0.48
C GLY A 267 -17.24 -9.45 0.74
N ASP A 268 -16.66 -9.69 1.91
CA ASP A 268 -17.39 -9.69 3.17
C ASP A 268 -17.85 -8.26 3.52
N PRO A 269 -18.93 -8.08 4.31
CA PRO A 269 -19.37 -6.77 4.76
C PRO A 269 -18.24 -6.01 5.48
N LEU A 270 -18.06 -4.73 5.13
CA LEU A 270 -16.94 -3.94 5.64
C LEU A 270 -16.87 -3.93 7.18
N TYR A 271 -18.02 -3.77 7.84
CA TYR A 271 -18.11 -3.58 9.28
C TYR A 271 -17.90 -4.87 10.10
N ASP A 272 -17.89 -6.04 9.46
CA ASP A 272 -17.57 -7.30 10.13
C ASP A 272 -16.07 -7.40 10.43
N HIS A 273 -15.25 -6.69 9.63
CA HIS A 273 -13.80 -6.78 9.69
C HIS A 273 -13.09 -5.48 10.03
N TYR A 274 -13.75 -4.34 9.85
CA TYR A 274 -13.13 -3.03 9.97
C TYR A 274 -14.03 -2.03 10.69
N LEU A 275 -13.39 -1.14 11.46
CA LEU A 275 -14.03 0.02 12.08
C LEU A 275 -13.49 1.30 11.43
N PRO A 276 -14.19 1.87 10.43
CA PRO A 276 -13.87 3.19 9.89
C PRO A 276 -13.82 4.28 10.96
N ALA A 277 -12.92 5.24 10.79
CA ALA A 277 -12.80 6.39 11.67
C ALA A 277 -14.11 7.20 11.72
N LEU A 278 -14.47 7.64 12.93
CA LEU A 278 -15.65 8.46 13.16
C LEU A 278 -15.43 9.90 12.69
N LEU A 279 -16.54 10.64 12.54
CA LEU A 279 -16.55 12.05 12.20
C LEU A 279 -16.12 12.90 13.40
N THR A 280 -14.82 13.10 13.54
CA THR A 280 -14.23 13.95 14.58
C THR A 280 -13.66 15.23 13.97
N ALA A 281 -13.61 16.30 14.76
CA ALA A 281 -13.23 17.64 14.30
C ALA A 281 -11.77 17.77 13.86
N ASP A 282 -10.90 16.83 14.24
CA ASP A 282 -9.51 16.72 13.80
C ASP A 282 -9.38 16.00 12.44
N LEU A 283 -10.38 15.21 12.04
CA LEU A 283 -10.35 14.38 10.86
C LEU A 283 -11.21 14.90 9.71
N TYR A 284 -12.30 15.60 10.01
CA TYR A 284 -13.27 16.07 9.02
C TYR A 284 -13.65 17.54 9.21
N HIS A 285 -13.93 18.21 8.11
CA HIS A 285 -14.67 19.46 8.10
C HIS A 285 -16.13 19.25 8.53
N ALA A 286 -16.81 20.33 8.94
CA ALA A 286 -18.19 20.28 9.42
C ALA A 286 -19.21 19.78 8.37
N ASP A 287 -18.85 19.87 7.08
CA ASP A 287 -19.64 19.36 5.96
C ASP A 287 -19.26 17.92 5.55
N GLY A 288 -18.39 17.27 6.31
CA GLY A 288 -17.97 15.89 6.09
C GLY A 288 -16.82 15.72 5.09
N GLN A 289 -16.29 16.82 4.53
CA GLN A 289 -15.09 16.76 3.70
C GLN A 289 -13.85 16.38 4.54
N GLN A 290 -12.90 15.73 3.87
CA GLN A 290 -11.64 15.30 4.48
C GLN A 290 -10.82 16.51 4.98
N LEU A 291 -10.37 16.46 6.23
CA LEU A 291 -9.43 17.44 6.82
C LEU A 291 -8.07 16.82 7.14
N GLY A 292 -8.09 15.68 7.83
CA GLY A 292 -6.93 14.81 8.06
C GLY A 292 -6.86 13.69 7.03
N GLU A 293 -5.80 12.91 7.02
CA GLU A 293 -5.64 11.77 6.11
C GLU A 293 -6.64 10.65 6.47
N VAL A 294 -7.88 10.79 6.01
CA VAL A 294 -8.96 9.79 6.20
C VAL A 294 -9.28 9.00 4.94
N TYR A 295 -8.53 9.26 3.86
CA TYR A 295 -8.79 8.76 2.52
C TYR A 295 -10.22 9.13 2.05
N GLU A 296 -10.79 8.39 1.10
CA GLU A 296 -12.00 8.86 0.38
C GLU A 296 -13.31 8.25 0.88
N TYR A 297 -13.30 7.03 1.43
CA TYR A 297 -14.54 6.31 1.77
C TYR A 297 -15.46 7.09 2.73
N GLY A 298 -14.90 7.62 3.82
CA GLY A 298 -15.68 8.33 4.84
C GLY A 298 -16.36 9.57 4.29
N SER A 299 -15.63 10.40 3.55
CA SER A 299 -16.14 11.60 2.89
C SER A 299 -17.15 11.25 1.79
N PHE A 300 -16.83 10.25 0.95
CA PHE A 300 -17.70 9.84 -0.16
C PHE A 300 -19.04 9.31 0.35
N ARG A 301 -19.07 8.48 1.41
CA ARG A 301 -20.30 7.92 2.00
C ARG A 301 -21.29 8.99 2.48
N GLN A 302 -20.78 10.14 2.92
CA GLN A 302 -21.59 11.29 3.36
C GLN A 302 -22.12 12.12 2.19
N SER A 303 -21.53 11.97 1.00
CA SER A 303 -21.82 12.81 -0.15
C SER A 303 -23.19 12.52 -0.77
N ARG A 304 -23.74 13.52 -1.47
CA ARG A 304 -24.94 13.35 -2.29
C ARG A 304 -24.75 12.34 -3.43
N MET A 305 -23.51 12.16 -3.91
CA MET A 305 -23.19 11.20 -4.97
C MET A 305 -23.41 9.77 -4.48
N TYR A 306 -22.90 9.44 -3.30
CA TYR A 306 -23.14 8.14 -2.67
C TYR A 306 -24.63 7.88 -2.45
N GLN A 307 -25.36 8.86 -1.89
CA GLN A 307 -26.80 8.73 -1.64
C GLN A 307 -27.62 8.56 -2.94
N ALA A 308 -27.12 9.08 -4.06
CA ALA A 308 -27.71 8.89 -5.39
C ALA A 308 -27.32 7.54 -6.04
N GLY A 309 -26.46 6.74 -5.42
CA GLY A 309 -26.01 5.44 -5.94
C GLY A 309 -24.83 5.50 -6.91
N VAL A 310 -24.09 6.61 -6.95
CA VAL A 310 -22.82 6.72 -7.70
C VAL A 310 -21.77 5.82 -7.05
N ARG A 311 -20.94 5.19 -7.87
CA ARG A 311 -19.91 4.24 -7.42
C ARG A 311 -18.50 4.72 -7.76
N CYS A 312 -17.51 4.05 -7.19
CA CYS A 312 -16.10 4.30 -7.51
C CYS A 312 -15.84 4.14 -9.02
N THR A 313 -16.37 3.07 -9.63
CA THR A 313 -16.17 2.75 -11.05
C THR A 313 -16.99 3.60 -12.01
N ASP A 314 -17.93 4.42 -11.51
CA ASP A 314 -18.51 5.47 -12.34
C ASP A 314 -17.46 6.52 -12.72
N CYS A 315 -16.43 6.70 -11.87
CA CYS A 315 -15.37 7.66 -12.09
C CYS A 315 -14.00 7.05 -12.42
N HIS A 316 -13.69 5.87 -11.87
CA HIS A 316 -12.38 5.24 -11.95
C HIS A 316 -12.40 3.95 -12.78
N ASP A 317 -11.32 3.69 -13.52
CA ASP A 317 -11.01 2.37 -14.03
C ASP A 317 -10.29 1.58 -12.92
N PRO A 318 -10.87 0.49 -12.39
CA PRO A 318 -10.31 -0.21 -11.24
C PRO A 318 -9.06 -1.03 -11.56
N HIS A 319 -8.80 -1.32 -12.85
CA HIS A 319 -7.61 -2.04 -13.27
C HIS A 319 -6.48 -1.09 -13.66
N ARG A 320 -6.78 0.00 -14.39
CA ARG A 320 -5.75 0.98 -14.79
C ARG A 320 -5.42 1.99 -13.69
N LEU A 321 -6.36 2.22 -12.77
CA LEU A 321 -6.36 3.31 -11.79
C LEU A 321 -6.28 4.69 -12.43
N THR A 322 -6.88 4.82 -13.61
CA THR A 322 -7.08 6.10 -14.30
C THR A 322 -8.53 6.53 -14.15
N LEU A 323 -8.83 7.77 -14.52
CA LEU A 323 -10.21 8.23 -14.65
C LEU A 323 -10.86 7.60 -15.87
N ALA A 324 -12.18 7.37 -15.79
CA ALA A 324 -12.99 6.87 -16.90
C ALA A 324 -13.13 7.88 -18.05
N ALA A 325 -12.86 9.16 -17.79
CA ALA A 325 -12.71 10.22 -18.78
C ALA A 325 -11.81 11.33 -18.21
N GLU A 326 -11.14 12.08 -19.10
CA GLU A 326 -10.18 13.11 -18.69
C GLU A 326 -10.85 14.46 -18.38
N GLY A 327 -10.34 15.17 -17.38
CA GLY A 327 -10.77 16.52 -17.01
C GLY A 327 -12.28 16.63 -16.77
N ASN A 328 -12.88 17.72 -17.24
CA ASN A 328 -14.32 17.99 -17.07
C ASN A 328 -15.22 16.96 -17.75
N ALA A 329 -14.70 16.23 -18.76
CA ALA A 329 -15.44 15.19 -19.46
C ALA A 329 -15.94 14.11 -18.49
N LEU A 330 -15.22 13.86 -17.39
CA LEU A 330 -15.65 12.97 -16.32
C LEU A 330 -16.98 13.41 -15.67
N CYS A 331 -17.04 14.66 -15.24
CA CYS A 331 -18.17 15.21 -14.50
C CYS A 331 -19.41 15.35 -15.40
N VAL A 332 -19.22 15.80 -16.64
CA VAL A 332 -20.33 16.05 -17.58
C VAL A 332 -20.96 14.79 -18.16
N ARG A 333 -20.45 13.60 -17.85
CA ARG A 333 -21.19 12.34 -18.08
C ARG A 333 -22.54 12.34 -17.37
N CYS A 334 -22.61 12.96 -16.19
CA CYS A 334 -23.84 13.14 -15.41
C CYS A 334 -24.30 14.60 -15.36
N HIS A 335 -23.37 15.57 -15.32
CA HIS A 335 -23.68 16.99 -15.21
C HIS A 335 -23.76 17.65 -16.60
N GLN A 336 -24.82 17.36 -17.34
CA GLN A 336 -25.03 17.85 -18.71
C GLN A 336 -26.47 18.32 -18.97
N SER A 337 -26.72 18.84 -20.18
CA SER A 337 -28.02 19.37 -20.60
C SER A 337 -29.10 18.30 -20.77
N ALA A 338 -28.72 17.03 -20.91
CA ALA A 338 -29.64 15.89 -21.02
C ALA A 338 -29.12 14.71 -20.17
N PRO A 339 -29.17 14.80 -18.83
CA PRO A 339 -28.63 13.78 -17.95
C PRO A 339 -29.53 12.52 -17.92
N ASP A 340 -28.95 11.36 -17.61
CA ASP A 340 -29.74 10.14 -17.38
C ASP A 340 -30.42 10.17 -16.00
N THR A 341 -31.58 10.81 -15.93
CA THR A 341 -32.37 10.92 -14.70
C THR A 341 -33.06 9.61 -14.32
N ARG A 342 -33.01 8.56 -15.16
CA ARG A 342 -33.50 7.23 -14.77
C ARG A 342 -32.50 6.56 -13.85
N ARG A 343 -31.20 6.69 -14.15
CA ARG A 343 -30.13 6.14 -13.32
C ARG A 343 -29.90 6.97 -12.07
N PHE A 344 -29.90 8.30 -12.19
CA PHE A 344 -29.65 9.21 -11.08
C PHE A 344 -30.80 10.23 -10.93
N PRO A 345 -31.86 9.87 -10.16
CA PRO A 345 -32.95 10.78 -9.90
C PRO A 345 -32.46 12.06 -9.21
N GLY A 346 -32.94 13.22 -9.66
CA GLY A 346 -32.59 14.53 -9.08
C GLY A 346 -31.45 15.28 -9.78
N LEU A 347 -30.80 14.70 -10.79
CA LEU A 347 -29.92 15.45 -11.69
C LEU A 347 -30.70 16.58 -12.39
N ARG A 348 -30.09 17.76 -12.48
CA ARG A 348 -30.66 18.93 -13.15
C ARG A 348 -30.03 19.08 -14.53
N ALA A 349 -30.86 19.19 -15.55
CA ALA A 349 -30.42 19.47 -16.92
C ALA A 349 -29.84 20.89 -17.01
N LYS A 350 -28.53 21.01 -17.26
CA LYS A 350 -27.84 22.29 -17.49
C LYS A 350 -26.50 22.05 -18.19
N LEU A 351 -26.02 23.02 -18.95
CA LEU A 351 -24.64 23.02 -19.45
C LEU A 351 -23.67 23.47 -18.35
N TYR A 352 -23.12 22.52 -17.60
CA TYR A 352 -22.24 22.80 -16.46
C TYR A 352 -20.80 23.14 -16.89
N ASP A 353 -20.25 22.49 -17.90
CA ASP A 353 -18.92 22.86 -18.43
C ASP A 353 -19.04 24.06 -19.38
N SER A 354 -19.32 25.23 -18.79
CA SER A 354 -19.42 26.49 -19.52
C SER A 354 -19.00 27.68 -18.67
N PRO A 355 -18.54 28.79 -19.28
CA PRO A 355 -18.21 30.02 -18.56
C PRO A 355 -19.37 30.59 -17.74
N ALA A 356 -20.63 30.24 -18.05
CA ALA A 356 -21.80 30.65 -17.27
C ALA A 356 -21.96 29.89 -15.94
N HIS A 357 -21.24 28.78 -15.75
CA HIS A 357 -21.25 28.03 -14.49
C HIS A 357 -19.95 28.18 -13.71
N HIS A 358 -18.79 28.03 -14.39
CA HIS A 358 -17.50 28.14 -13.72
C HIS A 358 -16.98 29.59 -13.66
N PHE A 359 -17.53 30.53 -14.44
CA PHE A 359 -17.13 31.96 -14.42
C PHE A 359 -15.65 32.24 -14.75
N HIS A 360 -15.00 31.30 -15.44
CA HIS A 360 -13.59 31.41 -15.86
C HIS A 360 -13.47 31.34 -17.39
N PRO A 361 -12.32 31.74 -17.98
CA PRO A 361 -12.03 31.46 -19.38
C PRO A 361 -12.02 29.94 -19.65
N ALA A 362 -12.60 29.52 -20.78
CA ALA A 362 -12.59 28.10 -21.17
C ALA A 362 -11.15 27.57 -21.30
N GLY A 363 -10.91 26.35 -20.82
CA GLY A 363 -9.59 25.72 -20.82
C GLY A 363 -8.59 26.26 -19.80
N SER A 364 -8.95 27.27 -19.00
CA SER A 364 -8.09 27.72 -17.90
C SER A 364 -8.13 26.74 -16.72
N PRO A 365 -7.12 26.73 -15.83
CA PRO A 365 -7.18 25.94 -14.59
C PRO A 365 -8.43 26.22 -13.77
N GLY A 366 -8.90 27.48 -13.71
CA GLY A 366 -10.15 27.83 -13.02
C GLY A 366 -11.41 27.21 -13.63
N ALA A 367 -11.37 26.79 -14.89
CA ALA A 367 -12.50 26.13 -15.54
C ALA A 367 -12.60 24.63 -15.19
N LEU A 368 -11.59 24.03 -14.57
CA LEU A 368 -11.61 22.60 -14.22
C LEU A 368 -12.52 22.36 -13.02
N CYS A 369 -13.50 21.45 -13.16
CA CYS A 369 -14.49 21.15 -12.12
C CYS A 369 -13.82 20.76 -10.79
N VAL A 370 -12.76 19.93 -10.86
CA VAL A 370 -12.03 19.42 -9.68
C VAL A 370 -11.39 20.55 -8.87
N ASN A 371 -10.97 21.65 -9.49
CA ASN A 371 -10.29 22.73 -8.76
C ASN A 371 -11.22 23.48 -7.80
N CYS A 372 -12.55 23.36 -7.97
CA CYS A 372 -13.53 23.92 -7.04
C CYS A 372 -14.31 22.85 -6.27
N HIS A 373 -14.58 21.69 -6.88
CA HIS A 373 -15.42 20.65 -6.29
C HIS A 373 -14.66 19.51 -5.62
N MET A 374 -13.37 19.37 -5.90
CA MET A 374 -12.50 18.33 -5.37
C MET A 374 -11.10 18.92 -5.07
N PRO A 375 -11.01 19.97 -4.23
CA PRO A 375 -9.74 20.62 -3.95
C PRO A 375 -8.76 19.63 -3.31
N ALA A 376 -7.52 19.62 -3.80
CA ALA A 376 -6.48 18.73 -3.31
C ALA A 376 -6.05 19.08 -1.87
N ARG A 377 -5.64 18.05 -1.12
CA ARG A 377 -5.06 18.16 0.22
C ARG A 377 -3.86 17.23 0.31
N ASN A 378 -2.74 17.78 0.77
CA ASN A 378 -1.45 17.07 0.78
C ASN A 378 -1.12 16.60 2.19
N TYR A 379 -0.90 15.30 2.39
CA TYR A 379 -0.56 14.71 3.69
C TYR A 379 0.90 14.31 3.83
N MET A 380 1.57 14.00 2.71
CA MET A 380 2.95 13.48 2.68
C MET A 380 3.95 14.48 2.10
N ILE A 381 3.75 15.77 2.40
CA ILE A 381 4.58 16.93 1.99
C ILE A 381 4.55 17.23 0.47
N VAL A 382 4.67 16.23 -0.39
CA VAL A 382 4.67 16.35 -1.85
C VAL A 382 3.35 15.88 -2.45
N HIS A 383 3.01 16.40 -3.63
CA HIS A 383 1.81 16.09 -4.42
C HIS A 383 2.14 16.26 -5.91
N ALA A 384 1.47 15.48 -6.76
CA ALA A 384 1.60 15.48 -8.22
C ALA A 384 0.89 16.65 -8.93
#